data_AF-A0A6J4V780-F1
#
_entry.id   AF-A0A6J4V780-F1
#
_cell.length_a   1.000
_cell.length_b   1.000
_cell.length_c   1.000
_cell.angle_alpha   90.00
_cell.angle_beta   90.00
_cell.angle_gamma   90.00
#
_symmetry.space_group_name_H-M   'P 1'
#
loop_
_entity.id
_entity.type
_entity.pdbx_description
1 polymer ?
#
loop_
_entity_poly.entity_id
_entity_poly.type
_entity_poly.pdbx_seq_one_letter_code
_entity_poly.pdbx_strand_id
1 'polypeptide(L)' 'VVASKGGADTHPLWYLNLLEQTEVQLQVLSDRFIARARPATPEEKPRLWRMMADIYPPYEEYQAKTEREIPIVILERA' A
#
# COMPACT_ATOMS: atom_id res chain seq x y z
N VAL A 1 -0.73 -1.76 3.33
CA VAL A 1 -1.85 -1.48 2.41
C VAL A 1 -1.31 -1.30 1.00
N VAL A 2 -1.95 -1.84 -0.03
CA VAL A 2 -1.43 -1.86 -1.41
C VAL A 2 -2.14 -0.79 -2.27
N ALA A 3 -1.38 0.14 -2.85
CA ALA A 3 -1.89 1.22 -3.71
C ALA A 3 -2.08 0.77 -5.17
N SER A 4 -2.81 -0.33 -5.36
CA SER A 4 -2.94 -0.98 -6.68
C SER A 4 -3.85 -0.24 -7.65
N LYS A 5 -4.98 0.32 -7.17
CA LYS A 5 -6.03 0.91 -8.02
C LYS A 5 -6.39 0.00 -9.21
N GLY A 6 -6.42 -1.31 -8.98
CA GLY A 6 -6.70 -2.33 -10.01
C GLY A 6 -5.70 -2.39 -11.16
N GLY A 7 -4.49 -1.85 -11.00
CA GLY A 7 -3.50 -1.76 -12.07
C GLY A 7 -3.69 -0.55 -12.99
N ALA A 8 -4.49 0.44 -12.60
CA ALA A 8 -4.59 1.69 -13.36
C ALA A 8 -3.26 2.45 -13.40
N ASP A 9 -3.01 3.22 -14.46
CA ASP A 9 -1.74 3.95 -14.68
C ASP A 9 -1.48 5.08 -13.69
N THR A 10 -2.49 5.47 -12.91
CA THR A 10 -2.37 6.52 -11.89
C THR A 10 -2.48 5.96 -10.50
N HIS A 11 -1.82 6.61 -9.55
CA HIS A 11 -1.98 6.29 -8.14
C HIS A 11 -3.42 6.55 -7.66
N PRO A 12 -3.91 5.81 -6.64
CA PRO A 12 -5.14 6.18 -5.97
C PRO A 12 -4.90 7.47 -5.17
N LEU A 13 -5.91 8.35 -5.11
CA LEU A 13 -5.76 9.67 -4.46
C LEU A 13 -5.35 9.57 -2.99
N TRP A 14 -5.83 8.55 -2.27
CA TRP A 14 -5.42 8.32 -0.88
C TRP A 14 -3.91 8.13 -0.76
N TYR A 15 -3.24 7.50 -1.72
CA TYR A 15 -1.79 7.31 -1.66
C TYR A 15 -1.06 8.65 -1.77
N LEU A 16 -1.52 9.54 -2.64
CA LEU A 16 -0.98 10.89 -2.77
C LEU A 16 -1.17 11.68 -1.48
N ASN A 17 -2.35 11.58 -0.85
CA ASN A 17 -2.60 12.20 0.45
C ASN A 17 -1.61 11.70 1.53
N LEU A 18 -1.24 10.41 1.52
CA LEU A 18 -0.29 9.86 2.50
C LEU A 18 1.15 10.32 2.29
N LEU A 19 1.52 10.72 1.07
CA LEU A 19 2.82 11.32 0.80
C LEU A 19 2.93 12.74 1.37
N GLU A 20 1.81 13.45 1.47
CA GLU A 20 1.74 14.80 2.03
C GLU A 20 1.51 14.80 3.54
N GLN A 21 0.60 13.95 4.03
CA GLN A 21 0.26 13.79 5.44
C GLN A 21 0.39 12.32 5.87
N THR A 22 1.43 12.04 6.65
CA THR A 22 1.77 10.68 7.08
C THR A 22 0.95 10.17 8.25
N GLU A 23 0.35 11.05 9.06
CA GLU A 23 -0.49 10.63 10.19
C GLU A 23 -1.89 10.23 9.72
N VAL A 24 -2.34 9.04 10.12
CA VAL A 24 -3.66 8.49 9.76
C VAL A 24 -4.38 7.94 10.97
N GLN A 25 -5.71 8.02 10.96
CA GLN A 25 -6.56 7.21 11.83
C GLN A 25 -6.83 5.88 11.15
N LEU A 26 -6.49 4.79 11.83
CA LEU A 26 -6.74 3.42 11.37
C LEU A 26 -7.85 2.78 12.21
N GLN A 27 -8.69 1.98 11.56
CA GLN A 27 -9.58 1.04 12.22
C GLN A 27 -9.30 -0.38 11.73
N VAL A 28 -9.04 -1.30 12.66
CA VAL A 28 -8.88 -2.73 12.40
C VAL A 28 -9.88 -3.47 13.28
N LEU A 29 -10.93 -4.03 12.66
CA LEU A 29 -12.08 -4.57 13.39
C LEU A 29 -12.64 -3.52 14.37
N SER A 30 -12.55 -3.78 15.69
CA SER A 30 -12.98 -2.86 16.74
C SER A 30 -11.87 -1.92 17.25
N ASP A 31 -10.59 -2.16 16.93
CA ASP A 31 -9.48 -1.32 17.39
C ASP A 31 -9.36 -0.07 16.51
N ARG A 32 -9.20 1.10 17.15
CA ARG A 32 -9.06 2.41 16.51
C ARG A 32 -7.85 3.12 17.08
N PHE A 33 -6.91 3.52 16.23
CA PHE A 33 -5.67 4.13 16.66
C PHE A 33 -5.05 5.05 15.60
N ILE A 34 -4.12 5.89 16.04
CA ILE A 34 -3.28 6.69 15.14
C ILE A 34 -2.11 5.83 14.67
N ALA A 35 -1.82 5.90 13.38
CA ALA A 35 -0.67 5.27 12.76
C ALA A 35 0.09 6.28 11.91
N ARG A 36 1.37 6.00 11.68
CA ARG A 36 2.20 6.68 10.71
C ARG A 36 2.32 5.83 9.46
N ALA A 37 2.02 6.44 8.32
CA ALA A 37 2.11 5.85 7.00
C ALA A 37 3.40 6.23 6.30
N ARG A 38 4.03 5.26 5.65
CA ARG A 38 5.15 5.49 4.73
C ARG A 38 5.16 4.48 3.59
N PRO A 39 5.59 4.85 2.38
CA PRO A 39 5.91 3.86 1.35
C PRO A 39 7.00 2.91 1.85
N ALA A 40 6.88 1.63 1.50
CA ALA A 40 7.95 0.66 1.68
C ALA A 40 9.15 1.07 0.82
N THR A 41 10.37 0.87 1.34
CA THR A 41 11.59 1.10 0.55
C THR A 41 11.75 0.02 -0.53
N PRO A 42 12.63 0.25 -1.54
CA PRO A 42 12.94 -0.76 -2.55
C PRO A 42 13.42 -2.10 -1.98
N GLU A 43 14.06 -2.09 -0.81
CA GLU A 43 14.55 -3.29 -0.13
C GLU A 43 13.43 -4.02 0.64
N GLU A 44 12.49 -3.27 1.23
CA GLU A 44 11.36 -3.83 1.97
C GLU A 44 10.29 -4.41 1.04
N LYS A 45 10.05 -3.74 -0.10
CA LYS A 45 8.91 -4.02 -0.97
C LYS A 45 8.89 -5.46 -1.53
N PRO A 46 9.97 -6.06 -2.05
CA PRO A 46 9.91 -7.39 -2.66
C PRO A 46 9.36 -8.47 -1.72
N ARG A 47 9.76 -8.44 -0.44
CA ARG A 47 9.28 -9.37 0.58
C ARG A 47 7.80 -9.13 0.89
N LEU A 48 7.41 -7.88 1.06
CA LEU A 48 6.03 -7.50 1.36
C LEU A 48 5.09 -7.80 0.20
N TRP A 49 5.55 -7.58 -1.04
CA TRP A 49 4.79 -7.86 -2.26
C TRP A 49 4.45 -9.34 -2.36
N ARG A 50 5.45 -10.22 -2.19
CA ARG A 50 5.23 -11.68 -2.17
C ARG A 50 4.16 -12.07 -1.14
N MET A 51 4.28 -11.57 0.09
CA MET A 51 3.30 -11.84 1.14
C MET A 51 1.87 -11.36 0.79
N MET A 52 1.74 -10.19 0.15
CA MET A 52 0.44 -9.67 -0.27
C MET A 52 -0.14 -10.45 -1.46
N ALA A 53 0.69 -10.82 -2.44
CA ALA A 53 0.29 -11.61 -3.60
C ALA A 53 -0.10 -13.05 -3.21
N ASP A 54 0.56 -13.64 -2.21
CA ASP A 54 0.19 -14.95 -1.66
C ASP A 54 -1.22 -14.93 -1.03
N ILE A 55 -1.60 -13.81 -0.39
CA ILE A 55 -2.92 -13.63 0.23
C ILE A 55 -3.98 -13.27 -0.83
N TYR A 56 -3.61 -12.43 -1.81
CA TYR A 56 -4.50 -11.96 -2.86
C TYR A 56 -3.79 -12.02 -4.23
N PRO A 57 -3.86 -13.18 -4.91
CA PRO A 57 -3.17 -13.44 -6.17
C PRO A 57 -3.38 -12.41 -7.30
N PRO A 58 -4.56 -11.74 -7.44
CA PRO A 58 -4.75 -10.74 -8.49
C PRO A 58 -3.81 -9.52 -8.42
N TYR A 59 -3.04 -9.33 -7.34
CA TYR A 59 -2.02 -8.27 -7.32
C TYR A 59 -0.96 -8.44 -8.42
N GLU A 60 -0.59 -9.67 -8.77
CA GLU A 60 0.35 -9.92 -9.87
C GLU A 60 -0.23 -9.46 -11.21
N GLU A 61 -1.50 -9.75 -11.47
CA GLU A 61 -2.20 -9.26 -12.66
C GLU A 61 -2.27 -7.72 -12.68
N TYR A 62 -2.45 -7.08 -11.53
CA TYR A 62 -2.51 -5.62 -11.45
C TYR A 62 -1.15 -4.99 -11.73
N GLN A 63 -0.05 -5.58 -11.25
CA GLN A 63 1.30 -5.11 -11.54
C GLN A 63 1.67 -5.31 -13.01
N ALA A 64 1.19 -6.38 -13.64
CA ALA A 64 1.40 -6.63 -15.07
C ALA A 64 0.61 -5.68 -15.99
N LYS A 65 -0.45 -5.04 -15.49
CA LYS A 65 -1.30 -4.10 -16.26
C LYS A 65 -0.74 -2.68 -16.38
N THR A 66 0.34 -2.35 -15.67
CA THR A 66 0.89 -1.00 -15.65
C THR A 66 2.41 -1.00 -15.52
N GLU A 67 3.05 0.03 -16.06
CA GLU A 67 4.51 0.18 -15.98
C GLU A 67 4.98 0.73 -14.64
N ARG A 68 4.10 1.38 -13.87
CA ARG A 68 4.46 1.90 -12.56
C ARG A 68 4.65 0.75 -11.56
N GLU A 69 5.60 0.90 -10.66
CA GLU A 69 5.61 0.09 -9.45
C GLU A 69 4.36 0.39 -8.63
N ILE A 70 3.59 -0.66 -8.27
CA ILE A 70 2.48 -0.51 -7.33
C ILE A 70 3.05 -0.30 -5.92
N PRO A 71 2.78 0.84 -5.26
CA PRO A 71 3.33 1.09 -3.93
C PRO A 71 2.71 0.18 -2.87
N ILE A 72 3.53 -0.28 -1.93
CA ILE A 72 3.06 -0.82 -0.66
C ILE A 72 3.29 0.26 0.40
N VAL A 73 2.25 0.58 1.15
CA VAL A 73 2.32 1.50 2.29
C VAL A 73 2.35 0.69 3.58
N ILE A 74 3.38 0.93 4.38
CA ILE A 74 3.55 0.40 5.73
C ILE A 74 2.85 1.37 6.69
N LEU A 75 2.06 0.81 7.61
CA LEU A 75 1.35 1.55 8.65
C LEU A 75 1.87 1.08 10.00
N GLU A 76 2.54 1.97 10.71
CA GLU A 76 3.13 1.71 12.02
C GLU A 76 2.27 2.41 13.09
N ARG A 77 1.78 1.66 14.09
CA ARG A 77 1.02 2.24 15.21
C ARG A 77 1.91 3.23 15.95
N ALA A 78 1.38 4.44 16.18
CA ALA A 78 2.05 5.48 16.95
C ALA A 78 1.91 5.24 18.46
#